data_AF-A0A975RI50-F1
#
_entry.id   AF-A0A975RI50-F1
#
_cell.length_a   1.000
_cell.length_b   1.000
_cell.length_c   1.000
_cell.angle_alpha   90.00
_cell.angle_beta   90.00
_cell.angle_gamma   90.00
#
_symmetry.space_group_name_H-M   'P 1'
#
loop_
_entity.id
_entity.type
_entity.pdbx_description
1 polymer ?
#
loop_
_entity_poly.entity_id
_entity_poly.type
_entity_poly.pdbx_seq_one_letter_code
_entity_poly.pdbx_strand_id
1 'polypeptide(L)'
;MRPPNRAELDEFARVLGEELRASRRARGWTRVELQRRLHPEEVVSLQALSTYEQGIRRLTVARLVGICAAMDASPHDVLHRATERAFFRRPGDDVEVDLWRLATSSDPRLAGLRHWAAVRAAQDSGLRCGVESLSAPALAALGEVVGMTSEQLTAVLGALRECEEPRLV
;
A
#
# COMPACT_ATOMS: atom_id res chain seq x y z
N MET A 1 0.39 10.72 -15.48
CA MET A 1 -0.01 9.59 -14.60
C MET A 1 -0.39 8.42 -15.49
N ARG A 2 0.26 7.27 -15.34
CA ARG A 2 -0.13 6.03 -16.02
C ARG A 2 -1.48 5.56 -15.45
N PRO A 3 -2.37 4.94 -16.25
CA PRO A 3 -3.58 4.33 -15.70
C PRO A 3 -3.22 3.26 -14.65
N PRO A 4 -3.91 3.25 -13.50
CA PRO A 4 -3.64 2.29 -12.45
C PRO A 4 -4.00 0.88 -12.91
N ASN A 5 -3.17 -0.09 -12.52
CA ASN A 5 -3.41 -1.50 -12.74
C ASN A 5 -4.45 -2.05 -11.76
N ARG A 6 -4.86 -3.30 -11.96
CA ARG A 6 -5.91 -3.94 -11.13
C ARG A 6 -5.54 -4.01 -9.65
N ALA A 7 -4.29 -4.33 -9.32
CA ALA A 7 -3.83 -4.43 -7.93
C ALA A 7 -3.84 -3.06 -7.23
N GLU A 8 -3.44 -2.00 -7.93
CA GLU A 8 -3.51 -0.63 -7.41
C GLU A 8 -4.96 -0.18 -7.17
N LEU A 9 -5.89 -0.56 -8.06
CA LEU A 9 -7.32 -0.29 -7.88
C LEU A 9 -7.93 -1.10 -6.73
N ASP A 10 -7.49 -2.34 -6.52
CA ASP A 10 -7.97 -3.18 -5.42
C ASP A 10 -7.40 -2.69 -4.07
N GLU A 11 -6.16 -2.20 -4.04
CA GLU A 11 -5.57 -1.51 -2.89
C GLU A 11 -6.32 -0.22 -2.57
N PHE A 12 -6.65 0.59 -3.57
CA PHE A 12 -7.48 1.77 -3.38
C PHE A 12 -8.84 1.43 -2.77
N ALA A 13 -9.51 0.38 -3.25
CA ALA A 13 -10.79 -0.05 -2.68
C ALA A 13 -10.65 -0.48 -1.20
N ARG A 14 -9.57 -1.19 -0.86
CA ARG A 14 -9.23 -1.58 0.52
C ARG A 14 -9.04 -0.36 1.42
N VAL A 15 -8.17 0.56 1.01
CA VAL A 15 -7.86 1.79 1.74
C VAL A 15 -9.10 2.67 1.91
N LEU A 16 -9.91 2.83 0.86
CA LEU A 16 -11.16 3.57 0.91
C LEU A 16 -12.15 2.96 1.93
N GLY A 17 -12.25 1.63 1.96
CA GLY A 17 -13.03 0.91 2.97
C GLY A 17 -12.54 1.17 4.40
N GLU A 18 -11.22 1.21 4.60
CA GLU A 18 -10.62 1.55 5.89
C GLU A 18 -10.94 2.98 6.34
N GLU A 19 -10.88 3.96 5.43
CA GLU A 19 -11.23 5.36 5.71
C GLU A 19 -12.69 5.50 6.13
N LEU A 20 -13.61 4.78 5.48
CA LEU A 20 -15.02 4.73 5.87
C LEU A 20 -15.19 4.09 7.24
N ARG A 21 -14.50 2.96 7.49
CA ARG A 21 -14.53 2.28 8.78
C ARG A 21 -13.94 3.14 9.91
N ALA A 22 -12.90 3.90 9.63
CA ALA A 22 -12.29 4.84 10.56
C ALA A 22 -13.24 5.99 10.86
N SER A 23 -13.87 6.57 9.84
CA SER A 23 -14.88 7.64 9.98
C SER A 23 -16.06 7.21 10.84
N ARG A 24 -16.55 5.97 10.66
CA ARG A 24 -17.60 5.39 11.51
C ARG A 24 -17.13 5.18 12.95
N ARG A 25 -15.93 4.63 13.14
CA ARG A 25 -15.37 4.34 14.47
C ARG A 25 -15.05 5.61 15.27
N ALA A 26 -14.63 6.69 14.61
CA ALA A 26 -14.40 7.99 15.23
C ALA A 26 -15.66 8.56 15.91
N ARG A 27 -16.84 8.07 15.51
CA ARG A 27 -18.14 8.43 16.09
C ARG A 27 -18.64 7.44 17.14
N GLY A 28 -17.87 6.39 17.42
CA GLY A 28 -18.28 5.30 18.30
C GLY A 28 -19.38 4.41 17.73
N TRP A 29 -19.71 4.52 16.44
CA TRP A 29 -20.84 3.79 15.86
C TRP A 29 -20.46 2.39 15.41
N THR A 30 -21.39 1.46 15.58
CA THR A 30 -21.48 0.14 14.94
C THR A 30 -22.03 0.28 13.51
N ARG A 31 -21.93 -0.79 12.70
CA ARG A 31 -22.54 -0.80 11.37
C ARG A 31 -24.06 -0.71 11.41
N VAL A 32 -24.67 -1.25 12.46
CA VAL A 32 -26.12 -1.15 12.70
C VAL A 32 -26.52 0.31 12.90
N GLU A 33 -25.74 1.06 13.67
CA GLU A 33 -25.99 2.49 13.90
C GLU A 33 -25.76 3.34 12.66
N LEU A 34 -24.78 3.01 11.82
CA LEU A 34 -24.61 3.64 10.51
C LEU A 34 -25.80 3.32 9.60
N GLN A 35 -26.20 2.05 9.51
CA GLN A 35 -27.32 1.62 8.66
C GLN A 35 -28.60 2.38 8.99
N ARG A 36 -28.91 2.57 10.28
CA ARG A 36 -30.10 3.33 10.73
C ARG A 36 -30.07 4.82 10.37
N ARG A 37 -28.90 5.37 10.07
CA ARG A 37 -28.71 6.79 9.73
C ARG A 37 -28.64 7.04 8.23
N LEU A 38 -28.53 5.98 7.42
CA LEU A 38 -28.66 6.10 5.97
C LEU A 38 -30.08 6.54 5.62
N HIS A 39 -30.21 7.27 4.50
CA HIS A 39 -31.51 7.68 3.99
C HIS A 39 -32.43 6.46 3.80
N PRO A 40 -33.73 6.56 4.11
CA PRO A 40 -34.67 5.43 3.96
C PRO A 40 -34.73 4.84 2.55
N GLU A 41 -34.51 5.68 1.53
CA GLU A 41 -34.45 5.27 0.12
C GLU A 41 -33.14 4.52 -0.23
N GLU A 42 -32.11 4.69 0.61
CA GLU A 42 -30.82 4.02 0.49
C GLU A 42 -30.76 2.76 1.37
N VAL A 43 -31.46 1.71 0.95
CA VAL A 43 -31.38 0.41 1.63
C VAL A 43 -30.00 -0.21 1.40
N VAL A 44 -29.15 -0.19 2.43
CA VAL A 44 -27.85 -0.87 2.45
C VAL A 44 -27.88 -1.94 3.53
N SER A 45 -27.59 -3.19 3.18
CA SER A 45 -27.50 -4.27 4.16
C SER A 45 -26.24 -4.14 5.02
N LEU A 46 -26.26 -4.72 6.23
CA LEU A 46 -25.07 -4.79 7.09
C LEU A 46 -23.91 -5.52 6.42
N GLN A 47 -24.19 -6.54 5.61
CA GLN A 47 -23.19 -7.26 4.83
C GLN A 47 -22.59 -6.36 3.73
N ALA A 48 -23.40 -5.53 3.07
CA ALA A 48 -22.89 -4.56 2.11
C ALA A 48 -21.97 -3.54 2.79
N LEU A 49 -22.37 -2.98 3.94
CA LEU A 49 -21.49 -2.10 4.74
C LEU A 49 -20.18 -2.80 5.15
N SER A 50 -20.24 -4.07 5.56
CA SER A 50 -19.04 -4.83 5.93
C SER A 50 -18.09 -5.01 4.75
N THR A 51 -18.62 -5.37 3.58
CA THR A 51 -17.80 -5.62 2.38
C THR A 51 -17.27 -4.33 1.76
N TYR A 52 -17.98 -3.21 1.87
CA TYR A 52 -17.45 -1.89 1.53
C TYR A 52 -16.30 -1.49 2.46
N GLU A 53 -16.47 -1.63 3.78
CA GLU A 53 -15.43 -1.28 4.75
C GLU A 53 -14.20 -2.19 4.72
N GLN A 54 -14.31 -3.36 4.10
CA GLN A 54 -13.19 -4.27 3.85
C GLN A 54 -12.55 -4.06 2.47
N GLY A 55 -13.17 -3.26 1.60
CA GLY A 55 -12.75 -3.06 0.21
C GLY A 55 -12.99 -4.25 -0.72
N ILE A 56 -13.68 -5.29 -0.25
CA ILE A 56 -14.04 -6.47 -1.08
C ILE A 56 -15.03 -6.06 -2.18
N ARG A 57 -15.96 -5.16 -1.84
CA ARG A 57 -16.96 -4.66 -2.78
C ARG A 57 -16.61 -3.24 -3.20
N ARG A 58 -16.51 -3.01 -4.50
CA ARG A 58 -16.38 -1.66 -5.06
C ARG A 58 -17.65 -0.86 -4.82
N LEU A 59 -17.48 0.41 -4.48
CA LEU A 59 -18.57 1.33 -4.20
C LEU A 59 -18.71 2.36 -5.33
N THR A 60 -19.94 2.76 -5.63
CA THR A 60 -20.19 3.86 -6.56
C THR A 60 -19.97 5.20 -5.85
N VAL A 61 -19.72 6.26 -6.60
CA VAL A 61 -19.57 7.61 -6.03
C VAL A 61 -20.84 8.05 -5.29
N ALA A 62 -22.02 7.77 -5.84
CA ALA A 62 -23.28 8.07 -5.16
C ALA A 62 -23.37 7.35 -3.80
N ARG A 63 -22.96 6.07 -3.74
CA ARG A 63 -22.96 5.31 -2.49
C ARG A 63 -21.95 5.85 -1.47
N LEU A 64 -20.79 6.30 -1.94
CA LEU A 64 -19.81 6.98 -1.09
C LEU A 64 -20.43 8.20 -0.43
N VAL A 65 -21.04 9.07 -1.23
CA VAL A 65 -21.66 10.32 -0.78
C VAL A 65 -22.74 10.03 0.25
N GLY A 66 -23.64 9.07 0.00
CA GLY A 66 -24.69 8.70 0.95
C GLY A 66 -24.15 8.19 2.30
N ILE A 67 -23.13 7.32 2.27
CA ILE A 67 -22.48 6.81 3.50
C ILE A 67 -21.77 7.93 4.26
N CYS A 68 -21.02 8.77 3.56
CA CYS A 68 -20.31 9.91 4.16
C CYS A 68 -21.29 10.94 4.75
N ALA A 69 -22.38 11.25 4.06
CA ALA A 69 -23.42 12.16 4.54
C ALA A 69 -24.11 11.62 5.81
N ALA A 70 -24.43 10.32 5.86
CA ALA A 70 -24.97 9.69 7.07
C ALA A 70 -24.02 9.73 8.27
N MET A 71 -22.72 9.91 8.00
CA MET A 71 -21.70 10.13 9.01
C MET A 71 -21.38 11.60 9.21
N ASP A 72 -21.93 12.59 8.51
CA ASP A 72 -21.40 13.97 8.59
C ASP A 72 -19.87 14.02 8.34
N ALA A 73 -19.42 13.27 7.33
CA ALA A 73 -18.04 13.21 6.88
C ALA A 73 -17.94 13.74 5.45
N SER A 74 -16.86 14.45 5.14
CA SER A 74 -16.59 14.95 3.78
C SER A 74 -16.21 13.78 2.85
N PRO A 75 -16.98 13.49 1.78
CA PRO A 75 -16.60 12.50 0.77
C PRO A 75 -15.29 12.87 0.08
N HIS A 76 -15.04 14.17 -0.11
CA HIS A 76 -13.80 14.69 -0.68
C HIS A 76 -12.60 14.32 0.18
N ASP A 77 -12.67 14.50 1.49
CA ASP A 77 -11.52 14.26 2.37
C ASP A 77 -11.24 12.76 2.51
N VAL A 78 -12.30 11.95 2.52
CA VAL A 78 -12.20 10.49 2.49
C VAL A 78 -11.51 10.02 1.20
N LEU A 79 -11.94 10.55 0.04
CA LEU A 79 -11.30 10.24 -1.25
C LEU A 79 -9.86 10.72 -1.30
N HIS A 80 -9.59 11.93 -0.83
CA HIS A 80 -8.24 12.49 -0.81
C HIS A 80 -7.30 11.59 0.00
N ARG A 81 -7.65 11.27 1.26
CA ARG A 81 -6.84 10.37 2.09
C ARG A 81 -6.67 8.98 1.49
N ALA A 82 -7.73 8.42 0.90
CA ALA A 82 -7.65 7.12 0.25
C ALA A 82 -6.75 7.14 -0.99
N THR A 83 -6.82 8.20 -1.79
CA THR A 83 -6.00 8.37 -3.00
C THR A 83 -4.55 8.61 -2.62
N GLU A 84 -4.28 9.44 -1.61
CA GLU A 84 -2.94 9.66 -1.06
C GLU A 84 -2.31 8.35 -0.59
N ARG A 85 -3.03 7.58 0.23
CA ARG A 85 -2.55 6.31 0.78
C ARG A 85 -2.39 5.20 -0.27
N ALA A 86 -3.20 5.19 -1.33
CA ALA A 86 -3.21 4.13 -2.33
C ALA A 86 -2.31 4.41 -3.54
N PHE A 87 -2.20 5.66 -3.98
CA PHE A 87 -1.51 6.04 -5.23
C PHE A 87 -0.38 7.04 -5.03
N PHE A 88 -0.42 7.84 -3.96
CA PHE A 88 0.61 8.85 -3.67
C PHE A 88 1.47 8.49 -2.46
N ARG A 89 1.75 7.20 -2.25
CA ARG A 89 3.04 6.83 -1.65
C ARG A 89 4.10 7.58 -2.43
N ARG A 90 4.91 8.40 -1.76
CA ARG A 90 5.74 9.38 -2.48
C ARG A 90 6.69 8.61 -3.40
N PRO A 91 6.88 9.06 -4.65
CA PRO A 91 8.07 8.68 -5.42
C PRO A 91 9.30 9.01 -4.55
N GLY A 92 9.92 7.99 -3.95
CA GLY A 92 10.99 8.14 -2.94
C GLY A 92 10.73 7.45 -1.59
N ASP A 93 9.51 7.03 -1.27
CA ASP A 93 9.20 6.26 -0.03
C ASP A 93 9.40 4.75 -0.22
N ASP A 94 9.28 4.28 -1.47
CA ASP A 94 9.59 2.92 -1.86
C ASP A 94 11.00 2.88 -2.49
N VAL A 95 11.83 1.95 -2.01
CA VAL A 95 13.19 1.74 -2.51
C VAL A 95 13.18 0.52 -3.42
N GLU A 96 13.51 0.72 -4.70
CA GLU A 96 13.76 -0.39 -5.60
C GLU A 96 15.09 -1.05 -5.27
N VAL A 97 15.07 -2.37 -5.12
CA VAL A 97 16.24 -3.17 -4.75
C VAL A 97 16.44 -4.26 -5.78
N ASP A 98 17.63 -4.29 -6.39
CA ASP A 98 18.07 -5.44 -7.16
C ASP A 98 18.42 -6.59 -6.20
N LEU A 99 17.57 -7.62 -6.18
CA LEU A 99 17.70 -8.79 -5.31
C LEU A 99 18.95 -9.61 -5.62
N TRP A 100 19.42 -9.64 -6.88
CA TRP A 100 20.64 -10.35 -7.25
C TRP A 100 21.88 -9.63 -6.74
N ARG A 101 21.92 -8.31 -6.88
CA ARG A 101 23.00 -7.49 -6.30
C ARG A 101 22.99 -7.54 -4.79
N LEU A 102 21.82 -7.51 -4.16
CA LEU A 102 21.72 -7.63 -2.71
C LEU A 102 22.20 -9.02 -2.25
N ALA A 103 21.80 -10.10 -2.92
CA ALA A 103 22.22 -11.46 -2.60
C ALA A 103 23.74 -11.67 -2.74
N THR A 104 24.37 -11.00 -3.71
CA THR A 104 25.81 -11.12 -4.01
C THR A 104 26.67 -10.03 -3.34
N SER A 105 26.06 -9.10 -2.60
CA SER A 105 26.77 -7.98 -1.98
C SER A 105 27.82 -8.43 -0.97
N SER A 106 29.03 -7.90 -1.10
CA SER A 106 30.11 -8.10 -0.14
C SER A 106 30.05 -7.15 1.07
N ASP A 107 29.07 -6.23 1.12
CA ASP A 107 28.92 -5.31 2.23
C ASP A 107 28.54 -6.06 3.52
N PRO A 108 29.38 -6.04 4.58
CA PRO A 108 29.09 -6.72 5.84
C PRO A 108 27.79 -6.26 6.48
N ARG A 109 27.39 -5.00 6.23
CA ARG A 109 26.16 -4.39 6.75
C ARG A 109 24.89 -5.07 6.25
N LEU A 110 24.95 -5.68 5.06
CA LEU A 110 23.79 -6.32 4.41
C LEU A 110 23.78 -7.83 4.62
N ALA A 111 24.69 -8.38 5.43
CA ALA A 111 24.87 -9.81 5.58
C ALA A 111 23.58 -10.56 5.98
N GLY A 112 22.77 -9.97 6.86
CA GLY A 112 21.48 -10.52 7.30
C GLY A 112 20.41 -10.57 6.20
N LEU A 113 20.53 -9.73 5.16
CA LEU A 113 19.54 -9.64 4.08
C LEU A 113 19.90 -10.49 2.86
N ARG A 114 21.15 -10.95 2.73
CA ARG A 114 21.60 -11.72 1.55
C ARG A 114 20.82 -13.00 1.32
N HIS A 115 20.59 -13.76 2.39
CA HIS A 115 19.86 -15.03 2.29
C HIS A 115 18.39 -14.80 1.89
N TRP A 116 17.75 -13.80 2.50
CA TRP A 116 16.41 -13.36 2.13
C TRP A 116 16.34 -12.95 0.65
N ALA A 117 17.28 -12.12 0.19
CA ALA A 117 17.33 -11.68 -1.20
C ALA A 117 17.52 -12.85 -2.19
N ALA A 118 18.39 -13.82 -1.86
CA ALA A 118 18.61 -15.01 -2.68
C ALA A 118 17.35 -15.89 -2.79
N VAL A 119 16.63 -16.08 -1.68
CA VAL A 119 15.36 -16.82 -1.65
C VAL A 119 14.30 -16.11 -2.49
N ARG A 120 14.19 -14.78 -2.36
CA ARG A 120 13.23 -13.96 -3.12
C ARG A 120 13.54 -13.96 -4.61
N ALA A 121 14.81 -13.80 -4.99
CA ALA A 121 15.26 -13.81 -6.39
C ALA A 121 14.98 -15.16 -7.09
N ALA A 122 15.13 -16.28 -6.38
CA ALA A 122 14.83 -17.60 -6.93
C ALA A 122 13.32 -17.84 -7.14
N GLN A 123 12.47 -17.20 -6.34
CA GLN A 123 11.01 -17.28 -6.44
C GLN A 123 10.45 -16.42 -7.59
N ASP A 124 11.15 -15.33 -7.97
CA ASP A 124 10.69 -14.35 -8.97
C ASP A 124 11.17 -14.66 -10.41
N SER A 125 11.23 -15.95 -10.76
CA SER A 125 11.81 -16.48 -12.01
C SER A 125 11.10 -16.09 -13.33
N GLY A 126 10.16 -15.14 -13.30
CA GLY A 126 9.39 -14.69 -14.46
C GLY A 126 9.87 -13.38 -15.11
N LEU A 127 10.69 -12.56 -14.44
CA LEU A 127 11.07 -11.23 -14.92
C LEU A 127 12.60 -11.10 -15.03
N ARG A 128 13.06 -10.57 -16.16
CA ARG A 128 14.49 -10.41 -16.50
C ARG A 128 15.27 -9.44 -15.59
N CYS A 129 14.61 -8.87 -14.59
CA CYS A 129 15.19 -7.93 -13.65
C CYS A 129 14.55 -8.24 -12.29
N GLY A 130 15.30 -8.88 -11.39
CA GLY A 130 14.86 -9.22 -10.03
C GLY A 130 14.84 -7.98 -9.13
N VAL A 131 14.11 -6.95 -9.55
CA VAL A 131 13.98 -5.68 -8.84
C VAL A 131 12.70 -5.73 -8.01
N GLU A 132 12.85 -5.63 -6.70
CA GLU A 132 11.73 -5.61 -5.75
C GLU A 132 11.56 -4.20 -5.18
N SER A 133 10.31 -3.72 -5.13
CA SER A 133 9.96 -2.44 -4.51
C SER A 133 9.70 -2.61 -3.01
N LEU A 134 10.52 -1.99 -2.17
CA LEU A 134 10.41 -2.06 -0.70
C LEU A 134 9.79 -0.79 -0.13
N SER A 135 8.62 -0.95 0.50
CA SER A 135 7.95 0.14 1.21
C SER A 135 8.59 0.50 2.55
N ALA A 136 8.32 1.70 3.07
CA ALA A 136 8.83 2.16 4.37
C ALA A 136 8.61 1.18 5.55
N PRO A 137 7.44 0.51 5.72
CA PRO A 137 7.29 -0.53 6.74
C PRO A 137 8.20 -1.76 6.52
N ALA A 138 8.40 -2.17 5.27
CA ALA A 138 9.30 -3.27 4.93
C ALA A 138 10.76 -2.88 5.22
N LEU A 139 11.15 -1.64 4.88
CA LEU A 139 12.48 -1.10 5.19
C LEU A 139 12.71 -0.99 6.71
N ALA A 140 11.70 -0.63 7.50
CA ALA A 140 11.80 -0.63 8.96
C ALA A 140 12.04 -2.06 9.51
N ALA A 141 11.23 -3.03 9.08
CA ALA A 141 11.37 -4.42 9.52
C ALA A 141 12.71 -5.06 9.09
N LEU A 142 13.17 -4.79 7.87
CA LEU A 142 14.48 -5.26 7.40
C LEU A 142 15.62 -4.54 8.12
N GLY A 143 15.45 -3.25 8.44
CA GLY A 143 16.38 -2.46 9.23
C GLY A 143 16.62 -3.08 10.60
N GLU A 144 15.56 -3.54 11.29
CA GLU A 144 15.68 -4.25 12.57
C GLU A 144 16.55 -5.52 12.46
N VAL A 145 16.44 -6.27 11.35
CA VAL A 145 17.23 -7.49 11.13
C VAL A 145 18.73 -7.21 11.00
N VAL A 146 19.10 -6.07 10.39
CA VAL A 146 20.51 -5.67 10.21
C VAL A 146 21.00 -4.64 11.22
N GLY A 147 20.16 -4.23 12.17
CA GLY A 147 20.50 -3.21 13.17
C GLY A 147 20.64 -1.80 12.59
N MET A 148 19.83 -1.43 11.59
CA MET A 148 19.84 -0.14 10.91
C MET A 148 18.50 0.59 11.00
N THR A 149 18.54 1.92 10.95
CA THR A 149 17.32 2.73 10.73
C THR A 149 16.86 2.62 9.28
N SER A 150 15.57 2.88 9.03
CA SER A 150 15.02 2.89 7.67
C SER A 150 15.73 3.90 6.74
N GLU A 151 16.21 5.01 7.29
CA GLU A 151 16.97 6.02 6.54
C GLU A 151 18.36 5.49 6.12
N GLN A 152 19.07 4.85 7.05
CA GLN A 152 20.36 4.22 6.77
C GLN A 152 20.24 3.08 5.76
N LEU A 153 19.22 2.24 5.93
CA LEU A 153 18.99 1.13 5.02
C LEU A 153 18.61 1.63 3.61
N THR A 154 17.76 2.65 3.52
CA THR A 154 17.42 3.32 2.25
C THR A 154 18.67 3.85 1.54
N ALA A 155 19.57 4.52 2.26
CA ALA A 155 20.80 5.04 1.68
C ALA A 155 21.72 3.93 1.15
N VAL A 156 21.88 2.83 1.91
CA VAL A 156 22.73 1.69 1.51
C VAL A 156 22.14 0.94 0.32
N LEU A 157 20.83 0.68 0.33
CA LEU A 157 20.14 0.03 -0.79
C LEU A 157 20.08 0.94 -2.02
N GLY A 158 19.95 2.25 -1.83
CA GLY A 158 20.00 3.26 -2.89
C GLY A 158 21.31 3.22 -3.68
N ALA A 159 22.44 2.98 -3.01
CA ALA A 159 23.75 2.83 -3.67
C ALA A 159 23.85 1.55 -4.54
N LEU A 160 22.99 0.56 -4.35
CA LEU A 160 22.95 -0.66 -5.16
C LEU A 160 22.13 -0.50 -6.45
N ARG A 161 21.36 0.61 -6.59
CA ARG A 161 20.39 0.86 -7.67
C ARG A 161 21.00 1.20 -9.04
N GLU A 162 22.29 1.52 -9.12
CA GLU A 162 22.91 1.89 -10.40
C GLU A 162 23.10 0.66 -11.31
N CYS A 163 22.07 0.32 -12.08
CA CYS A 163 22.26 -0.35 -13.36
C CYS A 163 23.10 0.59 -14.24
N GLU A 164 24.42 0.37 -14.32
CA GLU A 164 25.14 0.77 -15.52
C GLU A 164 24.41 0.16 -16.71
N GLU A 165 23.80 1.00 -17.55
CA GLU A 165 23.39 0.59 -18.88
C GLU A 165 24.60 -0.09 -19.53
N PRO A 166 24.46 -1.28 -20.13
CA PRO A 166 25.53 -1.82 -20.95
C PRO A 166 25.73 -0.82 -22.09
N ARG A 167 26.86 -0.10 -22.08
CA ARG A 167 27.33 0.62 -23.26
C ARG A 167 27.48 -0.43 -24.35
N LEU A 168 26.52 -0.46 -25.26
CA LEU A 168 26.61 -1.20 -26.50
C LEU A 168 27.84 -0.65 -27.24
N VAL A 169 28.88 -1.50 -27.32
CA VAL A 169 30.00 -1.35 -28.26
C VAL A 169 29.60 -2.00 -29.57
#